data_AF-A0AAP8GG17-F1
#
_entry.id   AF-A0AAP8GG17-F1
#
_cell.length_a   1.000
_cell.length_b   1.000
_cell.length_c   1.000
_cell.angle_alpha   90.00
_cell.angle_beta   90.00
_cell.angle_gamma   90.00
#
_symmetry.space_group_name_H-M   'P 1'
#
loop_
_entity.id
_entity.type
_entity.pdbx_description
1 polymer ?
#
loop_
_entity_poly.entity_id
_entity_poly.type
_entity_poly.pdbx_seq_one_letter_code
_entity_poly.pdbx_strand_id
1 'polypeptide(L)'
;EKFGLVRTASLINDARNEVKNSVLVDNGDLIQGSPLADYMSAKGLKAGDVHPVYKALNTLDYTVGTLGNHEFNYGLDYLKNALAGAKFPYVNANVIDARTKQPMFTPYLIKDTEVVDKDGKKQTLKIGYIGVVPPQIMGWDKANLSGKVTVND
;
A
#
# COMPACT_ATOMS: atom_id res chain seq x y z
N GLU A 1 -5.66 24.90 -6.48
CA GLU A 1 -5.93 23.60 -5.83
C GLU A 1 -5.03 23.43 -4.61
N LYS A 2 -5.52 22.77 -3.54
CA LYS A 2 -4.86 22.68 -2.22
C LYS A 2 -4.27 21.30 -1.88
N PHE A 3 -4.37 20.31 -2.77
CA PHE A 3 -3.98 18.91 -2.49
C PHE A 3 -3.32 18.24 -3.71
N GLY A 4 -2.72 17.06 -3.50
CA GLY A 4 -2.18 16.19 -4.56
C GLY A 4 -0.76 15.69 -4.30
N LEU A 5 -0.49 14.43 -4.64
CA LEU A 5 0.80 13.77 -4.39
C LEU A 5 2.00 14.52 -4.97
N VAL A 6 1.82 15.21 -6.11
CA VAL A 6 2.89 16.02 -6.73
C VAL A 6 3.40 17.14 -5.81
N ARG A 7 2.57 17.66 -4.91
CA ARG A 7 2.98 18.64 -3.89
C ARG A 7 3.55 17.94 -2.65
N THR A 8 2.93 16.84 -2.23
CA THR A 8 3.44 16.01 -1.13
C THR A 8 4.85 15.48 -1.42
N ALA A 9 5.18 15.20 -2.68
CA ALA A 9 6.51 14.78 -3.11
C ALA A 9 7.61 15.80 -2.77
N SER A 10 7.32 17.11 -2.84
CA SER A 10 8.24 18.15 -2.38
C SER A 10 8.47 18.05 -0.87
N LEU A 11 7.42 17.86 -0.08
CA LEU A 11 7.53 17.69 1.37
C LEU A 11 8.31 16.41 1.76
N ILE A 12 8.11 15.32 1.00
CA ILE A 12 8.88 14.08 1.18
C ILE A 12 10.37 14.35 0.93
N ASN A 13 10.70 15.09 -0.12
CA ASN A 13 12.09 15.45 -0.44
C ASN A 13 12.70 16.35 0.63
N ASP A 14 11.97 17.35 1.10
CA ASP A 14 12.43 18.27 2.13
C ASP A 14 12.69 17.51 3.45
N ALA A 15 11.74 16.69 3.91
CA ALA A 15 11.89 15.88 5.11
C ALA A 15 13.07 14.89 5.02
N ARG A 16 13.33 14.31 3.84
CA ARG A 16 14.50 13.46 3.61
C ARG A 16 15.82 14.21 3.75
N ASN A 17 15.86 15.50 3.42
CA ASN A 17 17.06 16.32 3.53
C ASN A 17 17.34 16.77 4.97
N GLU A 18 16.34 16.72 5.85
CA GLU A 18 16.47 17.09 7.27
C GLU A 18 17.13 15.99 8.12
N VAL A 19 17.13 14.75 7.66
CA VAL A 19 17.59 13.58 8.44
C VAL A 19 18.55 12.69 7.64
N LYS A 20 19.38 11.93 8.34
CA LYS A 20 20.29 10.95 7.71
C LYS A 20 19.60 9.65 7.33
N ASN A 21 18.59 9.25 8.10
CA ASN A 21 17.91 7.98 7.96
C ASN A 21 16.41 8.25 7.85
N SER A 22 15.77 7.75 6.80
CA SER A 22 14.33 7.83 6.63
C SER A 22 13.81 6.62 5.86
N VAL A 23 12.55 6.27 6.09
CA VAL A 23 11.79 5.30 5.29
C VAL A 23 10.46 5.94 4.93
N LEU A 24 9.89 5.56 3.80
CA LEU A 24 8.62 6.10 3.30
C LEU A 24 7.59 4.98 3.21
N VAL A 25 6.40 5.19 3.73
CA VAL A 25 5.31 4.20 3.72
C VAL A 25 4.00 4.83 3.22
N ASP A 26 3.14 4.03 2.62
CA ASP A 26 1.79 4.43 2.21
C ASP A 26 0.73 3.72 3.05
N ASN A 27 -0.31 4.47 3.46
CA ASN A 27 -1.31 3.99 4.41
C ASN A 27 -2.61 3.48 3.74
N GLY A 28 -2.62 3.28 2.42
CA GLY A 28 -3.81 2.83 1.69
C GLY A 28 -4.81 3.95 1.35
N ASP A 29 -5.99 3.55 0.88
CA ASP A 29 -6.99 4.41 0.23
C ASP A 29 -6.39 5.22 -0.93
N LEU A 30 -5.64 4.53 -1.79
CA LEU A 30 -4.80 5.11 -2.83
C LEU A 30 -5.42 4.97 -4.24
N ILE A 31 -6.06 3.83 -4.53
CA ILE A 31 -6.51 3.48 -5.90
C ILE A 31 -7.97 3.89 -6.18
N GLN A 32 -8.57 4.71 -5.31
CA GLN A 32 -9.98 5.08 -5.32
C GLN A 32 -10.16 6.54 -4.86
N GLY A 33 -11.30 7.16 -5.15
CA GLY A 33 -11.71 8.42 -4.50
C GLY A 33 -11.39 9.71 -5.26
N SER A 34 -11.02 9.61 -6.54
CA SER A 34 -10.78 10.77 -7.41
C SER A 34 -11.17 10.47 -8.87
N PRO A 35 -11.37 11.49 -9.72
CA PRO A 35 -11.69 11.29 -11.13
C PRO A 35 -10.67 10.44 -11.89
N LEU A 36 -9.39 10.47 -11.49
CA LEU A 36 -8.36 9.60 -12.04
C LEU A 36 -8.65 8.12 -11.73
N ALA A 37 -9.06 7.82 -10.50
CA ALA A 37 -9.43 6.47 -10.08
C ALA A 37 -10.74 6.01 -10.73
N ASP A 38 -11.73 6.90 -10.86
CA ASP A 38 -13.00 6.61 -11.54
C ASP A 38 -12.75 6.24 -13.01
N TYR A 39 -11.90 6.99 -13.70
CA TYR A 39 -11.50 6.67 -15.07
C TYR A 39 -10.78 5.32 -15.16
N MET A 40 -9.86 5.05 -14.23
CA MET A 40 -9.09 3.79 -14.25
C MET A 40 -9.94 2.57 -13.93
N SER A 41 -10.89 2.69 -13.00
CA SER A 41 -11.84 1.60 -12.70
C SER A 41 -12.79 1.34 -13.87
N ALA A 42 -13.30 2.38 -14.54
CA ALA A 42 -14.13 2.25 -15.73
C ALA A 42 -13.39 1.66 -16.94
N LYS A 43 -12.11 2.04 -17.13
CA LYS A 43 -11.23 1.47 -18.15
C LYS A 43 -10.87 0.01 -17.85
N GLY A 44 -10.77 -0.34 -16.58
CA GLY A 44 -10.25 -1.61 -16.09
C GLY A 44 -8.73 -1.68 -16.10
N LEU A 45 -8.19 -2.63 -15.33
CA LEU A 45 -6.76 -2.97 -15.29
C LEU A 45 -6.57 -4.44 -15.64
N LYS A 46 -5.79 -4.71 -16.68
CA LYS A 46 -5.40 -6.06 -17.07
C LYS A 46 -4.08 -6.44 -16.38
N ALA A 47 -3.78 -7.73 -16.35
CA ALA A 47 -2.49 -8.20 -15.88
C ALA A 47 -1.34 -7.55 -16.69
N GLY A 48 -0.36 -6.99 -15.98
CA GLY A 48 0.76 -6.26 -16.59
C GLY A 48 0.55 -4.75 -16.74
N ASP A 49 -0.68 -4.24 -16.59
CA ASP A 49 -0.91 -2.80 -16.53
C ASP A 49 -0.39 -2.20 -15.23
N VAL A 50 0.08 -0.95 -15.28
CA VAL A 50 0.50 -0.20 -14.10
C VAL A 50 -0.50 0.93 -13.84
N HIS A 51 -1.20 0.87 -12.70
CA HIS A 51 -2.10 1.95 -12.26
C HIS A 51 -1.33 3.29 -12.20
N PRO A 52 -1.88 4.41 -12.71
CA PRO A 52 -1.19 5.70 -12.71
C PRO A 52 -0.64 6.16 -11.35
N VAL A 53 -1.34 5.87 -10.25
CA VAL A 53 -0.82 6.12 -8.89
C VAL A 53 0.52 5.42 -8.65
N TYR A 54 0.66 4.15 -9.05
CA TYR A 54 1.94 3.44 -8.93
C TYR A 54 2.98 3.97 -9.91
N LYS A 55 2.61 4.49 -11.07
CA LYS A 55 3.58 5.20 -11.93
C LYS A 55 4.22 6.38 -11.18
N ALA A 56 3.47 7.06 -10.32
CA ALA A 56 4.00 8.14 -9.47
C ALA A 56 4.72 7.61 -8.22
N LEU A 57 4.11 6.73 -7.41
CA LEU A 57 4.72 6.23 -6.17
C LEU A 57 6.04 5.46 -6.44
N ASN A 58 6.13 4.76 -7.58
CA ASN A 58 7.34 4.03 -7.97
C ASN A 58 8.56 4.97 -8.20
N THR A 59 8.37 6.28 -8.31
CA THR A 59 9.48 7.26 -8.41
C THR A 59 9.87 7.87 -7.07
N LEU A 60 9.19 7.51 -5.98
CA LEU A 60 9.35 8.16 -4.67
C LEU A 60 10.04 7.28 -3.62
N ASP A 61 10.50 6.07 -4.00
CA ASP A 61 11.22 5.14 -3.11
C ASP A 61 10.41 4.79 -1.84
N TYR A 62 9.18 4.32 -2.04
CA TYR A 62 8.37 3.74 -0.97
C TYR A 62 8.99 2.43 -0.50
N THR A 63 9.05 2.25 0.82
CA THR A 63 9.56 1.02 1.45
C THR A 63 8.49 -0.06 1.51
N VAL A 64 7.25 0.30 1.85
CA VAL A 64 6.10 -0.62 1.94
C VAL A 64 4.80 0.17 1.82
N GLY A 65 3.76 -0.45 1.25
CA GLY A 65 2.38 0.04 1.31
C GLY A 65 1.48 -0.87 2.16
N THR A 66 0.34 -0.35 2.60
CA THR A 66 -0.73 -1.17 3.18
C THR A 66 -2.08 -0.89 2.51
N LEU A 67 -3.08 -1.68 2.87
CA LEU A 67 -4.42 -1.62 2.30
C LEU A 67 -5.32 -0.81 3.23
N GLY A 68 -5.95 0.21 2.67
CA GLY A 68 -7.12 0.85 3.22
C GLY A 68 -8.39 0.11 2.81
N ASN A 69 -9.55 0.62 3.21
CA ASN A 69 -10.82 -0.01 2.89
C ASN A 69 -11.21 0.17 1.42
N HIS A 70 -10.83 1.28 0.79
CA HIS A 70 -11.25 1.58 -0.58
C HIS A 70 -10.49 0.78 -1.64
N GLU A 71 -9.40 0.11 -1.29
CA GLU A 71 -8.73 -0.87 -2.15
C GLU A 71 -9.64 -2.03 -2.59
N PHE A 72 -10.69 -2.33 -1.81
CA PHE A 72 -11.58 -3.47 -2.07
C PHE A 72 -12.80 -3.12 -2.93
N ASN A 73 -13.07 -1.84 -3.18
CA ASN A 73 -14.28 -1.35 -3.87
C ASN A 73 -14.50 -1.93 -5.27
N TYR A 74 -13.41 -2.21 -5.98
CA TYR A 74 -13.45 -2.71 -7.36
C TYR A 74 -13.20 -4.22 -7.46
N GLY A 75 -13.23 -4.93 -6.31
CA GLY A 75 -13.04 -6.37 -6.23
C GLY A 75 -11.59 -6.83 -6.18
N LEU A 76 -11.40 -8.06 -5.68
CA LEU A 76 -10.08 -8.64 -5.38
C LEU A 76 -9.19 -8.82 -6.62
N ASP A 77 -9.78 -9.07 -7.80
CA ASP A 77 -9.02 -9.22 -9.05
C ASP A 77 -8.45 -7.88 -9.53
N TYR A 78 -9.24 -6.81 -9.45
CA TYR A 78 -8.75 -5.46 -9.76
C TYR A 78 -7.64 -5.06 -8.79
N LEU A 79 -7.87 -5.28 -7.48
CA LEU A 79 -6.87 -5.01 -6.45
C LEU A 79 -5.56 -5.76 -6.75
N LYS A 80 -5.63 -7.06 -7.04
CA LYS A 80 -4.46 -7.87 -7.40
C LYS A 80 -3.70 -7.29 -8.60
N ASN A 81 -4.40 -6.90 -9.66
CA ASN A 81 -3.77 -6.32 -10.84
C ASN A 81 -3.16 -4.94 -10.55
N ALA A 82 -3.83 -4.12 -9.73
CA ALA A 82 -3.32 -2.82 -9.34
C ALA A 82 -2.02 -2.96 -8.52
N LEU A 83 -2.02 -3.80 -7.47
CA LEU A 83 -0.84 -4.03 -6.61
C LEU A 83 0.35 -4.60 -7.39
N ALA A 84 0.11 -5.40 -8.42
CA ALA A 84 1.18 -5.96 -9.26
C ALA A 84 2.00 -4.88 -10.01
N GLY A 85 1.47 -3.66 -10.15
CA GLY A 85 2.18 -2.52 -10.72
C GLY A 85 3.08 -1.75 -9.73
N ALA A 86 2.99 -2.03 -8.43
CA ALA A 86 3.84 -1.41 -7.42
C ALA A 86 5.25 -2.03 -7.43
N LYS A 87 6.28 -1.19 -7.32
CA LYS A 87 7.70 -1.60 -7.21
C LYS A 87 8.16 -1.75 -5.76
N PHE A 88 7.22 -1.78 -4.82
CA PHE A 88 7.44 -1.94 -3.39
C PHE A 88 6.40 -2.92 -2.84
N PRO A 89 6.74 -3.67 -1.78
CA PRO A 89 5.84 -4.67 -1.22
C PRO A 89 4.62 -4.04 -0.53
N TYR A 90 3.55 -4.82 -0.45
CA TYR A 90 2.36 -4.49 0.34
C TYR A 90 2.21 -5.45 1.52
N VAL A 91 1.71 -4.94 2.64
CA VAL A 91 1.41 -5.76 3.84
C VAL A 91 -0.04 -5.58 4.31
N ASN A 92 -0.66 -6.68 4.72
CA ASN A 92 -1.91 -6.70 5.48
C ASN A 92 -2.01 -8.02 6.26
N ALA A 93 -2.14 -7.91 7.58
CA ALA A 93 -2.10 -9.05 8.50
C ALA A 93 -3.48 -9.66 8.78
N ASN A 94 -4.55 -8.88 8.65
CA ASN A 94 -5.84 -9.25 9.22
C ASN A 94 -6.90 -9.67 8.18
N VAL A 95 -6.65 -9.55 6.88
CA VAL A 95 -7.49 -10.14 5.84
C VAL A 95 -7.08 -11.59 5.59
N ILE A 96 -8.00 -12.50 5.83
CA ILE A 96 -7.80 -13.96 5.77
C ILE A 96 -8.56 -14.52 4.57
N ASP A 97 -7.91 -15.36 3.76
CA ASP A 97 -8.58 -16.11 2.70
C ASP A 97 -9.54 -17.13 3.34
N ALA A 98 -10.83 -17.04 2.97
CA ALA A 98 -11.87 -17.82 3.62
C ALA A 98 -11.76 -19.33 3.35
N ARG A 99 -11.09 -19.73 2.27
CA ARG A 99 -10.88 -21.14 1.90
C ARG A 99 -9.65 -21.71 2.60
N THR A 100 -8.52 -21.01 2.58
CA THR A 100 -7.26 -21.54 3.13
C THR A 100 -7.10 -21.28 4.62
N LYS A 101 -7.86 -20.32 5.18
CA LYS A 101 -7.73 -19.84 6.56
C LYS A 101 -6.34 -19.24 6.87
N GLN A 102 -5.63 -18.80 5.83
CA GLN A 102 -4.33 -18.13 5.94
C GLN A 102 -4.45 -16.65 5.56
N PRO A 103 -3.52 -15.78 6.00
CA PRO A 103 -3.46 -14.41 5.52
C PRO A 103 -3.50 -14.35 3.98
N MET A 104 -4.40 -13.54 3.43
CA MET A 104 -4.54 -13.38 1.98
C MET A 104 -3.36 -12.61 1.38
N PHE A 105 -2.77 -11.70 2.15
CA PHE A 105 -1.63 -10.88 1.78
C PHE A 105 -0.43 -11.20 2.67
N THR A 106 0.73 -10.65 2.34
CA THR A 106 1.91 -10.71 3.21
C THR A 106 1.57 -10.04 4.54
N PRO A 107 1.59 -10.74 5.69
CA PRO A 107 1.09 -10.18 6.94
C PRO A 107 1.99 -9.08 7.50
N TYR A 108 3.31 -9.28 7.40
CA TYR A 108 4.32 -8.32 7.81
C TYR A 108 5.60 -8.50 7.00
N LEU A 109 6.46 -7.48 7.03
CA LEU A 109 7.80 -7.50 6.44
C LEU A 109 8.81 -7.08 7.50
N ILE A 110 9.89 -7.84 7.66
CA ILE A 110 11.08 -7.38 8.39
C ILE A 110 12.16 -7.08 7.35
N LYS A 111 12.57 -5.83 7.22
CA LYS A 111 13.55 -5.37 6.23
C LYS A 111 14.82 -4.89 6.93
N ASP A 112 15.95 -5.49 6.56
CA ASP A 112 17.27 -4.99 6.92
C ASP A 112 17.49 -3.63 6.22
N THR A 113 17.77 -2.59 7.01
CA THR A 113 17.92 -1.21 6.55
C THR A 113 19.24 -0.65 7.07
N GLU A 114 20.12 -0.22 6.16
CA GLU A 114 21.35 0.45 6.56
C GLU A 114 21.01 1.85 7.10
N VAL A 115 21.49 2.16 8.30
CA VAL A 115 21.33 3.45 8.97
C VAL A 115 22.67 3.97 9.46
N VAL A 116 22.80 5.28 9.60
CA VAL A 116 23.99 5.95 10.14
C VAL A 116 23.68 6.45 11.55
N ASP A 117 24.50 6.07 12.53
CA ASP A 117 24.38 6.54 13.91
C ASP A 117 24.96 7.96 14.10
N LYS A 118 24.91 8.48 15.34
CA LYS A 118 25.39 9.83 15.66
C LYS A 118 26.91 10.00 15.48
N ASP A 119 27.66 8.91 15.52
CA ASP A 119 29.11 8.91 15.31
C ASP A 119 29.48 8.71 13.83
N GLY A 120 28.49 8.64 12.93
CA GLY A 120 28.69 8.44 11.51
C GLY A 120 28.94 6.98 11.12
N LYS A 121 28.76 6.01 12.03
CA LYS A 121 28.97 4.59 11.72
C LYS A 121 27.71 3.98 11.13
N LYS A 122 27.91 3.13 10.11
CA LYS A 122 26.84 2.35 9.49
C LYS A 122 26.42 1.20 10.40
N GLN A 123 25.12 1.00 10.55
CA GLN A 123 24.48 -0.06 11.30
C GLN A 123 23.39 -0.70 10.44
N THR A 124 23.13 -2.00 10.60
CA THR A 124 21.99 -2.66 9.97
C THR A 124 20.84 -2.75 10.97
N LEU A 125 19.76 -2.03 10.71
CA LEU A 125 18.55 -2.06 11.53
C LEU A 125 17.49 -2.97 10.88
N LYS A 126 16.94 -3.91 11.65
CA LYS A 126 15.78 -4.73 11.25
C LYS A 126 14.50 -3.95 11.54
N ILE A 127 13.86 -3.40 10.50
CA ILE A 127 12.62 -2.64 10.65
C ILE A 127 11.43 -3.54 10.28
N GLY A 128 10.49 -3.70 11.22
CA GLY A 128 9.25 -4.44 11.01
C GLY A 128 8.12 -3.53 10.52
N TYR A 129 7.37 -4.00 9.54
CA TYR A 129 6.20 -3.33 8.97
C TYR A 129 5.01 -4.29 9.01
N ILE A 130 3.89 -3.84 9.57
CA ILE A 130 2.63 -4.58 9.64
C ILE A 130 1.50 -3.64 9.23
N GLY A 131 0.55 -4.17 8.47
CA GLY A 131 -0.61 -3.43 7.98
C GLY A 131 -1.91 -4.06 8.46
N VAL A 132 -2.93 -3.25 8.74
CA VAL A 132 -4.26 -3.71 9.13
C VAL A 132 -5.32 -2.87 8.45
N VAL A 133 -6.46 -3.47 8.12
CA VAL A 133 -7.61 -2.79 7.54
C VAL A 133 -8.82 -2.91 8.47
N PRO A 134 -9.75 -1.94 8.51
CA PRO A 134 -10.94 -2.06 9.35
C PRO A 134 -11.78 -3.30 8.99
N PRO A 135 -12.23 -4.11 9.95
CA PRO A 135 -13.10 -5.27 9.68
C PRO A 135 -14.42 -4.92 8.99
N GLN A 136 -14.84 -3.66 9.07
CA GLN A 136 -16.04 -3.12 8.45
C GLN A 136 -16.02 -3.24 6.92
N ILE A 137 -14.88 -3.51 6.27
CA ILE A 137 -14.86 -3.86 4.84
C ILE A 137 -15.78 -5.04 4.51
N MET A 138 -16.02 -5.95 5.46
CA MET A 138 -16.96 -7.06 5.27
C MET A 138 -18.42 -6.58 5.13
N GLY A 139 -18.74 -5.42 5.70
CA GLY A 139 -20.02 -4.74 5.53
C GLY A 139 -20.03 -3.83 4.30
N TRP A 140 -19.04 -2.93 4.18
CA TRP A 140 -18.97 -1.95 3.09
C TRP A 140 -18.82 -2.58 1.70
N ASP A 141 -18.01 -3.63 1.59
CA ASP A 141 -17.68 -4.31 0.35
C ASP A 141 -18.23 -5.74 0.30
N LYS A 142 -19.37 -5.97 0.94
CA LYS A 142 -20.01 -7.29 1.07
C LYS A 142 -20.11 -8.04 -0.26
N ALA A 143 -20.51 -7.36 -1.34
CA ALA A 143 -20.65 -7.96 -2.67
C ALA A 143 -19.30 -8.48 -3.22
N ASN A 144 -18.22 -7.78 -2.90
CA ASN A 144 -16.88 -8.12 -3.37
C ASN A 144 -16.20 -9.19 -2.51
N LEU A 145 -16.48 -9.22 -1.20
CA LEU A 145 -15.69 -9.95 -0.21
C LEU A 145 -16.39 -11.15 0.43
N SER A 146 -17.72 -11.16 0.50
CA SER A 146 -18.47 -12.22 1.18
C SER A 146 -18.19 -13.59 0.57
N GLY A 147 -17.86 -14.56 1.43
CA GLY A 147 -17.49 -15.93 1.02
C GLY A 147 -16.08 -16.09 0.47
N LYS A 148 -15.34 -14.99 0.22
CA LYS A 148 -13.97 -15.02 -0.31
C LYS A 148 -12.93 -14.75 0.76
N VAL A 149 -13.21 -13.83 1.67
CA VAL A 149 -12.32 -13.47 2.78
C VAL A 149 -13.08 -13.31 4.10
N THR A 150 -12.34 -13.34 5.20
CA THR A 150 -12.77 -12.85 6.53
C THR A 150 -11.76 -11.82 7.02
N VAL A 151 -12.15 -10.98 7.98
CA VAL A 151 -11.22 -10.03 8.62
C VAL A 151 -11.21 -10.28 10.11
N ASN A 152 -10.00 -10.43 10.67
CA ASN A 152 -9.79 -10.62 12.10
C ASN A 152 -9.60 -9.25 12.78
N ASP A 153 -10.04 -9.15 14.04
CA ASP A 153 -9.70 -8.06 14.96
C ASP A 153 -8.34 -8.29 15.62
#